data_AF-A0A1G3Z7K4-F1
#
_entry.id   AF-A0A1G3Z7K4-F1
#
_cell.length_a   1.000
_cell.length_b   1.000
_cell.length_c   1.000
_cell.angle_alpha   90.00
_cell.angle_beta   90.00
_cell.angle_gamma   90.00
#
_symmetry.space_group_name_H-M   'P 1'
#
loop_
_entity.id
_entity.type
_entity.pdbx_description
1 polymer ?
#
loop_
_entity_poly.entity_id
_entity_poly.type
_entity_poly.pdbx_seq_one_letter_code
_entity_poly.pdbx_strand_id
1 'polypeptide(L)' 'MEISINIFFGLWILLPFLFILGVSFYYDRIRLKQLAPERYKTIFHCLKCGLIYSQKGIVSTATCPRCDRENGHLKF' A
#
# COMPACT_ATOMS: atom_id res chain seq x y z
N MET A 1 29.87 15.31 38.56
CA MET A 1 28.82 14.32 38.88
C MET A 1 27.52 14.61 38.13
N GLU A 2 27.08 15.87 38.03
CA GLU A 2 25.83 16.23 37.31
C GLU A 2 25.85 15.96 35.80
N ILE A 3 26.99 16.21 35.13
CA ILE A 3 27.13 15.96 33.68
C ILE A 3 26.91 14.48 33.34
N SER A 4 27.45 13.58 34.18
CA SER A 4 27.32 12.13 34.02
C SER A 4 25.87 11.66 34.15
N ILE A 5 25.11 12.28 35.06
CA ILE A 5 23.70 11.99 35.30
C ILE A 5 22.83 12.46 34.12
N ASN A 6 23.08 13.66 33.60
CA ASN A 6 22.35 14.20 32.45
C ASN A 6 22.57 13.36 31.18
N ILE A 7 23.79 12.90 30.94
CA ILE A 7 24.10 11.99 29.82
C ILE A 7 23.36 10.66 29.98
N PHE A 8 23.32 10.11 31.20
CA PHE A 8 22.62 8.86 31.48
C PHE A 8 21.12 8.97 31.16
N PHE A 9 20.46 10.03 31.64
CA PHE A 9 19.04 10.26 31.34
C PHE A 9 18.79 10.54 29.86
N GLY A 10 19.66 11.33 29.22
CA GLY A 10 19.56 11.59 27.78
C GLY A 10 19.62 10.31 26.96
N LEU A 11 20.57 9.42 27.25
CA LEU A 11 20.68 8.11 26.59
C LEU A 11 19.46 7.23 26.88
N TRP A 12 18.97 7.22 28.13
CA TRP A 12 17.84 6.40 28.53
C TRP A 12 16.53 6.78 27.80
N ILE A 13 16.38 8.05 27.41
CA ILE A 13 15.23 8.54 26.64
C ILE A 13 15.46 8.39 25.13
N LEU A 14 16.64 8.72 24.64
CA LEU A 14 16.94 8.72 23.20
C LEU A 14 16.98 7.31 22.61
N LEU A 15 17.53 6.33 23.33
CA LEU A 15 17.60 4.94 22.86
C LEU A 15 16.22 4.35 22.51
N PRO A 16 15.23 4.32 23.42
CA PRO A 16 13.92 3.77 23.11
C PRO A 16 13.19 4.60 22.07
N PHE A 17 13.35 5.93 22.08
CA PHE A 17 12.75 6.80 21.07
C PHE A 17 13.25 6.47 19.65
N LEU A 18 14.57 6.37 19.47
CA LEU A 18 15.18 5.98 18.20
C LEU A 18 14.79 4.56 17.79
N PHE A 19 14.69 3.64 18.75
CA PHE A 19 14.26 2.27 18.50
C PHE A 19 12.81 2.22 17.97
N ILE A 20 11.88 2.91 18.63
CA ILE A 20 10.48 2.97 18.21
C ILE A 20 10.35 3.60 16.82
N LEU A 21 11.08 4.68 16.55
CA LEU A 21 11.09 5.32 15.23
C LEU A 21 11.66 4.39 14.14
N GLY A 22 12.77 3.70 14.43
CA GLY A 22 13.38 2.76 13.50
C GLY A 22 12.44 1.60 13.16
N VAL A 23 11.81 0.99 14.17
CA VAL A 23 10.80 -0.06 13.99
C VAL A 23 9.61 0.45 13.20
N SER A 24 9.07 1.61 13.56
CA SER A 24 7.92 2.21 12.87
C SER A 24 8.21 2.46 11.39
N PHE A 25 9.38 3.01 11.08
CA PHE A 25 9.81 3.25 9.70
C PHE A 25 10.03 1.94 8.93
N TYR A 26 10.64 0.93 9.55
CA TYR A 26 10.82 -0.38 8.94
C TYR A 26 9.48 -1.02 8.55
N TYR A 27 8.50 -1.01 9.47
CA TYR A 27 7.18 -1.57 9.20
C TYR A 27 6.35 -0.73 8.22
N ASP A 28 6.47 0.59 8.25
CA ASP A 28 5.80 1.47 7.29
C ASP A 28 6.26 1.18 5.85
N ARG A 29 7.57 1.03 5.65
CA ARG A 29 8.14 0.65 4.33
C ARG A 29 7.64 -0.71 3.85
N ILE A 30 7.48 -1.69 4.75
CA ILE A 30 6.94 -3.00 4.40
C ILE A 30 5.45 -2.89 4.02
N ARG A 31 4.67 -2.16 4.82
CA ARG A 31 3.24 -1.94 4.53
C ARG A 31 3.04 -1.22 3.20
N LEU A 32 3.81 -0.17 2.91
CA LEU A 32 3.71 0.55 1.65
C LEU A 32 3.99 -0.35 0.43
N LYS A 33 4.95 -1.27 0.55
CA LYS A 33 5.25 -2.26 -0.51
C LYS A 33 4.12 -3.28 -0.69
N GLN A 34 3.43 -3.67 0.38
CA GLN A 34 2.30 -4.59 0.33
C GLN A 34 1.00 -3.93 -0.14
N LEU A 35 0.82 -2.63 0.11
CA LEU A 35 -0.37 -1.88 -0.29
C LEU A 35 -0.34 -1.43 -1.76
N ALA A 36 0.86 -1.18 -2.31
CA ALA A 36 1.04 -0.83 -3.72
C ALA A 36 0.38 -1.82 -4.71
N PRO A 37 0.55 -3.15 -4.62
CA PRO A 37 -0.08 -4.09 -5.54
C PRO A 37 -1.61 -4.21 -5.38
N GLU A 38 -2.18 -3.82 -4.22
CA GLU A 38 -3.63 -3.85 -4.02
C GLU A 38 -4.34 -2.59 -4.53
N ARG A 39 -3.65 -1.45 -4.63
CA ARG A 39 -4.26 -0.18 -5.07
C ARG A 39 -4.50 -0.09 -6.58
N TYR A 40 -3.82 -0.88 -7.40
CA TYR A 40 -4.04 -0.92 -8.85
C TYR A 40 -4.98 -2.09 -9.20
N LYS A 41 -6.21 -2.06 -8.68
CA LYS A 41 -7.28 -2.93 -9.18
C LYS A 41 -8.22 -2.07 -9.99
N THR A 42 -8.16 -2.24 -11.30
CA THR A 42 -9.06 -1.55 -12.22
C THR A 42 -10.34 -2.37 -12.33
N ILE A 43 -11.48 -1.76 -11.96
CA ILE A 43 -12.79 -2.41 -12.01
C ILE A 43 -13.39 -2.19 -13.40
N PHE A 44 -13.88 -3.27 -14.00
CA PHE A 44 -14.52 -3.28 -15.31
C PHE A 44 -15.96 -3.78 -15.18
N HIS A 45 -16.83 -3.23 -16.01
CA HIS A 45 -18.20 -3.68 -16.17
C HIS A 45 -18.45 -4.07 -17.62
N CYS A 46 -18.91 -5.29 -17.83
CA CYS A 46 -19.21 -5.83 -19.15
C CYS A 46 -20.58 -5.33 -19.66
N LEU A 47 -20.61 -4.52 -20.72
CA LEU A 47 -21.84 -4.00 -21.33
C LEU A 47 -22.75 -5.11 -21.92
N LYS A 48 -22.18 -6.25 -22.34
CA LYS A 48 -22.95 -7.36 -22.94
C LYS A 48 -23.58 -8.29 -21.91
N CYS A 49 -22.88 -8.50 -20.79
CA CYS A 49 -23.17 -9.59 -19.86
C CYS A 49 -23.43 -9.14 -18.42
N GLY A 50 -23.25 -7.85 -18.12
CA GLY A 50 -23.46 -7.26 -16.81
C GLY A 50 -22.46 -7.69 -15.74
N LEU A 51 -21.42 -8.47 -16.09
CA LEU A 51 -20.44 -8.95 -15.14
C LEU A 51 -19.52 -7.80 -14.71
N ILE A 52 -19.40 -7.59 -13.41
CA ILE A 52 -18.40 -6.72 -12.79
C ILE A 52 -17.20 -7.57 -12.41
N TYR A 53 -16.01 -7.17 -12.85
CA TYR A 53 -14.76 -7.88 -12.57
C TYR A 53 -13.62 -6.91 -12.36
N SER A 54 -12.58 -7.33 -11.65
CA SER A 54 -11.39 -6.52 -11.39
C SER A 54 -10.16 -7.15 -12.02
N GLN A 55 -9.34 -6.35 -12.71
CA GLN A 55 -8.04 -6.78 -13.21
C GLN A 55 -6.92 -6.07 -12.45
N LYS A 56 -5.85 -6.81 -12.15
CA LYS A 56 -4.64 -6.26 -11.53
C LYS A 56 -3.90 -5.38 -12.55
N GLY A 57 -3.47 -4.21 -12.12
CA GLY A 57 -2.77 -3.21 -12.93
C GLY A 57 -3.65 -2.05 -13.37
N ILE A 58 -3.01 -0.99 -13.88
CA ILE A 58 -3.66 0.14 -14.57
C ILE A 58 -3.79 -0.26 -16.03
N VAL A 59 -4.84 -1.01 -16.35
CA VAL A 59 -5.13 -1.45 -17.72
C VAL A 59 -6.29 -0.62 -18.29
N SER A 60 -6.15 -0.14 -19.52
CA SER A 60 -7.18 0.65 -20.19
C SER A 60 -8.29 -0.20 -20.80
N THR A 61 -7.99 -1.47 -21.13
CA THR A 61 -8.94 -2.44 -21.66
C THR A 61 -8.75 -3.79 -20.96
N ALA A 62 -9.84 -4.53 -20.81
CA ALA A 62 -9.83 -5.86 -20.22
C ALA A 62 -10.86 -6.77 -20.89
N THR A 63 -10.47 -8.02 -21.17
CA THR A 63 -11.36 -9.03 -21.73
C THR A 63 -12.26 -9.62 -20.64
N CYS A 64 -13.57 -9.67 -20.91
CA CYS A 64 -14.51 -10.26 -19.97
C CYS A 64 -14.35 -11.79 -19.92
N PRO A 65 -14.18 -12.40 -18.73
CA PRO A 65 -13.97 -13.85 -18.60
C PRO A 65 -15.19 -14.70 -18.96
N ARG A 66 -16.37 -14.08 -19.14
CA ARG A 66 -17.63 -14.78 -19.43
C ARG A 66 -18.04 -14.72 -20.90
N CYS A 67 -17.74 -13.64 -21.60
CA CYS A 67 -18.25 -13.40 -22.95
C CYS A 67 -17.16 -13.01 -23.96
N ASP A 68 -15.90 -13.00 -23.52
CA ASP A 68 -14.69 -12.76 -24.31
C ASP A 68 -14.65 -11.42 -25.06
N ARG A 69 -15.51 -10.47 -24.65
CA ARG A 69 -15.54 -9.11 -25.19
C ARG A 69 -14.50 -8.24 -24.49
N GLU A 70 -13.77 -7.45 -25.25
CA GLU A 70 -12.95 -6.36 -24.75
C GLU A 70 -13.84 -5.21 -24.24
N ASN A 71 -13.71 -4.85 -22.96
CA ASN A 71 -14.38 -3.69 -22.39
C ASN A 71 -13.34 -2.62 -22.04
N GLY A 72 -13.64 -1.36 -22.37
CA GLY A 72 -12.84 -0.22 -21.96
C GLY A 72 -13.02 0.09 -20.47
N HIS A 73 -11.98 0.68 -19.87
CA HIS A 73 -12.04 1.19 -18.52
C HIS A 73 -13.06 2.34 -18.41
N LEU A 74 -13.96 2.24 -17.43
CA LEU A 74 -14.90 3.32 -17.11
C LEU A 74 -14.12 4.50 -16.52
N LYS A 75 -13.93 5.56 -17.31
CA LYS A 75 -13.60 6.89 -16.78
C LYS A 75 -14.91 7.51 -16.28
N PHE A 76 -15.05 7.64 -14.96
CA PHE A 76 -16.04 8.54 -14.36
C PHE A 76 -15.57 9.99 -14.49
#